data_AF-A0A943XTI5-F1
#
_entry.id   AF-A0A943XTI5-F1
#
_cell.length_a   1.000
_cell.length_b   1.000
_cell.length_c   1.000
_cell.angle_alpha   90.00
_cell.angle_beta   90.00
_cell.angle_gamma   90.00
#
_symmetry.space_group_name_H-M   'P 1'
#
loop_
_entity.id
_entity.type
_entity.pdbx_description
1 polymer ?
#
loop_
_entity_poly.entity_id
_entity_poly.type
_entity_poly.pdbx_seq_one_letter_code
_entity_poly.pdbx_strand_id
1 'polypeptide(L)'
;MRIKRWVCIALASMLLCGCSPLREKNDISSLPSLEPQNSLSYGEYEPYRATLYYIDPQRNTLSTELREIELVSSVPKGKQIFEELLSGPKERGLEGFGSEYTLKNIDITGGVANIYLLTEQNLSDQKKLALCAALSNTAVDNLGVQYANLFFNEEPAYIAGRPCGLLGKTDLDMASFYESYLEKAAEPVWSIPVALYFLDESKSYILTEVRTLSFEGENYLQEILYQLSLGPEYKHYLVSPLLPNYAFTYQGNFGSIGGDGLLSIDSLQKLFQNGSEQQMRQHMACLYHSFHGVVQGLRSMEFTRGMEKHTVTFSVSQLYLGEEVLLYFPSKDLKHLERFHHVVRSGRAHNLKTYLEELAEGPLKIEQTRALPCFPADMGSEGVLGAEMRDNIAVVNFSAEMLYSLEGMQQDELYLFLYAVVNTLCEDEAVWAVQFCFEGEIIDELGIFSLAMPLYPNIGLAQ
;
A
#
# COMPACT_ATOMS: atom_id res chain seq x y z
N MET A 1 22.92 -87.27 34.61
CA MET A 1 21.83 -88.05 34.00
C MET A 1 20.56 -87.74 34.77
N ARG A 2 19.39 -87.53 34.20
CA ARG A 2 18.93 -87.43 32.82
C ARG A 2 17.41 -87.23 33.02
N ILE A 3 16.81 -86.32 32.25
CA ILE A 3 15.45 -86.50 31.73
C ILE A 3 14.34 -86.53 32.81
N LYS A 4 13.71 -85.36 33.05
CA LYS A 4 12.23 -85.17 33.20
C LYS A 4 11.85 -83.77 33.74
N ARG A 5 12.42 -82.70 33.17
CA ARG A 5 11.86 -81.33 33.21
C ARG A 5 11.15 -80.94 31.90
N TRP A 6 10.86 -81.93 31.05
CA TRP A 6 10.53 -81.76 29.62
C TRP A 6 9.06 -81.91 29.24
N VAL A 7 8.10 -81.77 30.17
CA VAL A 7 6.68 -81.88 29.80
C VAL A 7 5.83 -80.66 30.17
N CYS A 8 6.29 -79.76 31.04
CA CYS A 8 5.52 -78.55 31.39
C CYS A 8 6.01 -77.24 30.73
N ILE A 9 7.09 -77.27 29.95
CA ILE A 9 7.57 -76.08 29.19
C ILE A 9 7.10 -76.11 27.72
N ALA A 10 6.64 -77.25 27.19
CA ALA A 10 6.25 -77.39 25.80
C ALA A 10 4.83 -76.88 25.45
N LEU A 11 4.07 -76.35 26.41
CA LEU A 11 2.72 -75.79 26.16
C LEU A 11 2.57 -74.30 26.46
N ALA A 12 3.62 -73.62 26.94
CA ALA A 12 3.62 -72.16 27.15
C ALA A 12 4.40 -71.39 26.07
N SER A 13 4.99 -72.07 25.09
CA SER A 13 5.79 -71.48 24.00
C SER A 13 5.07 -71.39 22.64
N MET A 14 3.75 -71.65 22.58
CA MET A 14 2.95 -71.54 21.34
C MET A 14 2.09 -70.28 21.22
N LEU A 15 2.26 -69.27 22.10
CA LEU A 15 1.50 -68.01 22.04
C LEU A 15 2.35 -66.73 21.98
N LEU A 16 3.66 -66.83 21.76
CA LEU A 16 4.54 -65.66 21.63
C LEU A 16 5.54 -65.83 20.47
N CYS A 17 5.03 -65.83 19.24
CA CYS A 17 5.82 -65.68 18.02
C CYS A 17 4.95 -65.03 16.93
N GLY A 18 4.78 -63.70 17.02
CA GLY A 18 4.07 -62.88 16.05
C GLY A 18 4.74 -61.52 15.87
N CYS A 19 6.07 -61.45 15.98
CA CYS A 19 6.83 -60.28 15.53
C CYS A 19 7.44 -60.64 14.18
N SER A 20 6.74 -60.33 13.09
CA SER A 20 7.37 -60.24 11.78
C SER A 20 8.38 -59.08 11.82
N PRO A 21 9.60 -59.22 11.27
CA PRO A 21 10.45 -58.07 11.07
C PRO A 21 9.72 -57.11 10.14
N LEU A 22 9.44 -55.89 10.63
CA LEU A 22 9.07 -54.76 9.77
C LEU A 22 10.26 -54.55 8.84
N ARG A 23 10.17 -55.14 7.65
CA ARG A 23 11.02 -54.83 6.53
C ARG A 23 10.53 -53.47 6.04
N GLU A 24 11.19 -52.41 6.48
CA GLU A 24 11.04 -51.09 5.85
C GLU A 24 11.23 -51.28 4.35
N LYS A 25 10.13 -51.13 3.60
CA LYS A 25 10.22 -50.86 2.18
C LYS A 25 10.75 -49.43 2.09
N ASN A 26 12.05 -49.30 1.86
CA ASN A 26 12.66 -48.06 1.36
C ASN A 26 12.22 -47.85 -0.09
N ASP A 27 10.92 -47.75 -0.31
CA ASP A 27 10.33 -47.39 -1.59
C ASP A 27 9.96 -45.91 -1.50
N ILE A 28 10.98 -45.07 -1.70
CA ILE A 28 10.91 -43.60 -1.65
C ILE A 28 10.23 -43.06 -2.93
N SER A 29 9.85 -43.95 -3.86
CA SER A 29 9.26 -43.60 -5.16
C SER A 29 7.87 -42.96 -5.06
N SER A 30 7.23 -43.02 -3.89
CA SER A 30 5.95 -42.36 -3.61
C SER A 30 6.07 -41.08 -2.77
N LEU A 31 7.29 -40.66 -2.42
CA LEU A 31 7.52 -39.37 -1.76
C LEU A 31 7.76 -38.30 -2.84
N PRO A 32 7.13 -37.12 -2.73
CA PRO A 32 7.44 -36.01 -3.63
C PRO A 32 8.93 -35.65 -3.48
N SER A 33 9.60 -35.39 -4.61
CA SER A 33 11.02 -35.05 -4.59
C SER A 33 11.26 -33.74 -3.85
N LEU A 34 12.15 -33.76 -2.86
CA LEU A 34 12.72 -32.57 -2.21
C LEU A 34 13.85 -31.99 -3.08
N GLU A 35 13.60 -31.81 -4.38
CA GLU A 35 14.41 -30.90 -5.17
C GLU A 35 13.94 -29.47 -4.85
N PRO A 36 14.84 -28.49 -4.66
CA PRO A 36 14.44 -27.11 -4.48
C PRO A 36 13.60 -26.74 -5.70
N GLN A 37 12.33 -26.40 -5.47
CA GLN A 37 11.48 -25.87 -6.52
C GLN A 37 12.03 -24.50 -6.90
N ASN A 38 12.98 -24.50 -7.85
CA ASN A 38 13.22 -23.37 -8.71
C ASN A 38 12.04 -23.27 -9.68
N SER A 39 10.86 -22.95 -9.14
CA SER A 39 9.81 -22.31 -9.91
C SER A 39 9.94 -20.82 -9.65
N LEU A 40 10.63 -20.13 -10.57
CA LEU A 40 10.21 -18.78 -10.91
C LEU A 40 8.77 -18.90 -11.41
N SER A 41 7.80 -18.80 -10.49
CA SER A 41 6.39 -18.92 -10.80
C SER A 41 5.92 -17.63 -11.47
N TYR A 42 5.92 -17.64 -12.80
CA TYR A 42 5.07 -16.73 -13.56
C TYR A 42 3.63 -17.26 -13.49
N GLY A 43 2.81 -16.61 -12.67
CA GLY A 43 1.36 -16.80 -12.65
C GLY A 43 0.82 -17.57 -11.44
N GLU A 44 1.22 -17.19 -10.22
CA GLU A 44 0.47 -17.61 -9.03
C GLU A 44 -0.90 -16.94 -9.03
N TYR A 45 -1.93 -17.75 -8.79
CA TYR A 45 -3.29 -17.32 -8.61
C TYR A 45 -3.63 -17.39 -7.13
N GLU A 46 -4.07 -16.29 -6.55
CA GLU A 46 -4.50 -16.23 -5.16
C GLU A 46 -6.03 -16.12 -5.09
N PRO A 47 -6.73 -17.08 -4.44
CA PRO A 47 -8.17 -16.98 -4.28
C PRO A 47 -8.51 -15.83 -3.33
N TYR A 48 -9.33 -14.89 -3.79
CA TYR A 48 -9.75 -13.73 -3.02
C TYR A 48 -11.27 -13.60 -3.05
N ARG A 49 -11.85 -13.34 -1.88
CA ARG A 49 -13.30 -13.11 -1.74
C ARG A 49 -13.59 -11.61 -1.74
N ALA A 50 -13.91 -11.09 -2.92
CA ALA A 50 -14.23 -9.68 -3.11
C ALA A 50 -15.65 -9.33 -2.69
N THR A 51 -15.80 -8.11 -2.17
CA THR A 51 -17.08 -7.51 -1.76
C THR A 51 -17.49 -6.45 -2.79
N LEU A 52 -18.41 -6.77 -3.69
CA LEU A 52 -18.79 -5.90 -4.81
C LEU A 52 -20.13 -5.22 -4.54
N TYR A 53 -20.23 -3.92 -4.83
CA TYR A 53 -21.46 -3.16 -4.57
C TYR A 53 -22.20 -2.82 -5.87
N TYR A 54 -23.48 -3.16 -5.92
CA TYR A 54 -24.38 -2.90 -7.03
C TYR A 54 -25.67 -2.24 -6.54
N ILE A 55 -26.43 -1.64 -7.45
CA ILE A 55 -27.73 -1.04 -7.11
C ILE A 55 -28.77 -2.16 -6.96
N ASP A 56 -29.52 -2.16 -5.88
CA ASP A 56 -30.78 -2.91 -5.75
C ASP A 56 -31.93 -1.99 -6.18
N PRO A 57 -32.55 -2.19 -7.35
CA PRO A 57 -33.59 -1.32 -7.87
C PRO A 57 -34.91 -1.42 -7.09
N GLN A 58 -35.12 -2.46 -6.27
CA GLN A 58 -36.33 -2.57 -5.44
C GLN A 58 -36.24 -1.70 -4.19
N ARG A 59 -35.04 -1.63 -3.60
CA ARG A 59 -34.77 -0.83 -2.40
C ARG A 59 -34.22 0.54 -2.72
N ASN A 60 -33.71 0.73 -3.94
CA ASN A 60 -32.96 1.90 -4.38
C ASN A 60 -31.71 2.18 -3.51
N THR A 61 -31.12 1.13 -2.94
CA THR A 61 -29.90 1.17 -2.12
C THR A 61 -28.75 0.41 -2.79
N LEU A 62 -27.53 0.61 -2.31
CA LEU A 62 -26.43 -0.28 -2.66
C LEU A 62 -26.56 -1.60 -1.89
N SER A 63 -26.41 -2.71 -2.61
CA SER A 63 -26.38 -4.06 -2.05
C SER A 63 -25.09 -4.77 -2.43
N THR A 64 -24.64 -5.64 -1.52
CA THR A 64 -23.38 -6.36 -1.63
C THR A 64 -23.56 -7.71 -2.32
N GLU A 65 -22.67 -8.02 -3.25
CA GLU A 65 -22.42 -9.37 -3.78
C GLU A 65 -21.02 -9.81 -3.34
N LEU A 66 -20.91 -11.01 -2.75
CA LEU A 66 -19.61 -11.62 -2.42
C LEU A 66 -19.17 -12.52 -3.57
N ARG A 67 -18.00 -12.24 -4.14
CA ARG A 67 -17.48 -12.94 -5.31
C ARG A 67 -16.09 -13.51 -5.06
N GLU A 68 -15.92 -14.80 -5.34
CA GLU A 68 -14.59 -15.41 -5.41
C GLU A 68 -13.94 -15.05 -6.75
N ILE A 69 -12.72 -14.51 -6.67
CA ILE A 69 -11.89 -14.09 -7.80
C ILE A 69 -10.52 -14.74 -7.62
N GLU A 70 -9.95 -15.28 -8.68
CA GLU A 70 -8.56 -15.76 -8.69
C GLU A 70 -7.66 -14.60 -9.12
N LEU A 71 -6.99 -13.98 -8.15
CA LEU A 71 -6.10 -12.85 -8.41
C LEU A 71 -4.79 -13.33 -9.01
N VAL A 72 -4.41 -12.74 -10.15
CA VAL A 72 -3.07 -12.93 -10.72
C VAL A 72 -2.10 -12.01 -10.00
N SER A 73 -1.08 -12.56 -9.33
CA SER A 73 -0.12 -11.76 -8.52
C SER A 73 0.64 -10.69 -9.32
N SER A 74 0.78 -10.85 -10.64
CA SER A 74 1.44 -9.88 -11.52
C SER A 74 0.57 -8.71 -11.96
N VAL A 75 -0.74 -8.74 -11.63
CA VAL A 75 -1.69 -7.69 -11.99
C VAL A 75 -2.17 -7.00 -10.70
N PRO A 76 -2.21 -5.65 -10.64
CA PRO A 76 -2.68 -4.94 -9.45
C PRO A 76 -4.07 -5.41 -9.00
N LYS A 77 -4.20 -5.79 -7.73
CA LYS A 77 -5.46 -6.29 -7.12
C LYS A 77 -6.65 -5.38 -7.42
N GLY A 78 -6.49 -4.08 -7.24
CA GLY A 78 -7.54 -3.09 -7.52
C GLY A 78 -8.07 -3.16 -8.95
N LYS A 79 -7.18 -3.31 -9.94
CA LYS A 79 -7.59 -3.41 -11.34
C LYS A 79 -8.49 -4.63 -11.57
N GLN A 80 -8.08 -5.80 -11.08
CA GLN A 80 -8.83 -7.05 -11.24
C GLN A 80 -10.21 -6.99 -10.56
N ILE A 81 -10.28 -6.45 -9.34
CA ILE A 81 -11.54 -6.31 -8.60
C ILE A 81 -12.52 -5.38 -9.31
N PHE A 82 -12.05 -4.25 -9.84
CA PHE A 82 -12.92 -3.29 -10.51
C PHE A 82 -13.29 -3.74 -11.93
N GLU A 83 -12.45 -4.52 -12.61
CA GLU A 83 -12.85 -5.19 -13.85
C GLU A 83 -13.98 -6.21 -13.60
N GLU A 84 -13.88 -6.99 -12.53
CA GLU A 84 -14.96 -7.89 -12.08
C GLU A 84 -16.22 -7.11 -11.69
N LEU A 85 -16.09 -6.00 -10.96
CA LEU A 85 -17.21 -5.12 -10.64
C LEU A 85 -17.94 -4.64 -11.91
N LEU A 86 -17.19 -4.12 -12.88
CA LEU A 86 -17.73 -3.55 -14.12
C LEU A 86 -18.32 -4.62 -15.07
N SER A 87 -17.94 -5.89 -14.93
CA SER A 87 -18.60 -7.00 -15.65
C SER A 87 -20.06 -7.20 -15.25
N GLY A 88 -20.48 -6.60 -14.13
CA GLY A 88 -21.85 -6.64 -13.62
C GLY A 88 -22.09 -7.75 -12.58
N PRO A 89 -23.25 -7.72 -11.91
CA PRO A 89 -23.60 -8.67 -10.86
C PRO A 89 -23.88 -10.07 -11.42
N LYS A 90 -23.55 -11.10 -10.64
CA LYS A 90 -23.96 -12.49 -10.87
C LYS A 90 -25.25 -12.81 -10.09
N GLU A 91 -25.52 -12.08 -9.01
CA GLU A 91 -26.75 -12.22 -8.22
C GLU A 91 -27.97 -11.62 -8.93
N ARG A 92 -29.11 -12.33 -8.86
CA ARG A 92 -30.36 -11.85 -9.46
C ARG A 92 -30.95 -10.71 -8.64
N GLY A 93 -31.45 -9.69 -9.33
CA GLY A 93 -32.12 -8.56 -8.69
C GLY A 93 -31.18 -7.41 -8.37
N LEU A 94 -29.87 -7.53 -8.65
CA LEU A 94 -28.94 -6.42 -8.65
C LEU A 94 -28.77 -5.87 -10.06
N GLU A 95 -28.56 -4.56 -10.18
CA GLU A 95 -28.31 -3.86 -11.43
C GLU A 95 -26.82 -3.49 -11.55
N GLY A 96 -26.20 -3.94 -12.64
CA GLY A 96 -24.84 -3.56 -13.00
C GLY A 96 -24.79 -2.20 -13.70
N PHE A 97 -23.59 -1.71 -13.94
CA PHE A 97 -23.38 -0.40 -14.56
C PHE A 97 -23.53 -0.43 -16.10
N GLY A 98 -23.53 -1.63 -16.71
CA GLY A 98 -23.51 -1.82 -18.16
C GLY A 98 -22.11 -1.80 -18.76
N SER A 99 -21.99 -2.06 -20.07
CA SER A 99 -20.71 -2.15 -20.79
C SER A 99 -20.17 -0.78 -21.27
N GLU A 100 -20.62 0.31 -20.64
CA GLU A 100 -20.41 1.69 -21.09
C GLU A 100 -19.19 2.35 -20.41
N TYR A 101 -18.53 1.59 -19.54
CA TYR A 101 -17.44 2.04 -18.69
C TYR A 101 -16.24 1.12 -18.90
N THR A 102 -15.08 1.74 -19.09
CA THR A 102 -13.80 1.03 -19.09
C THR A 102 -12.95 1.58 -17.96
N LEU A 103 -12.44 0.69 -17.11
CA LEU A 103 -11.46 1.07 -16.11
C LEU A 103 -10.15 1.45 -16.82
N LYS A 104 -9.73 2.70 -16.65
CA LYS A 104 -8.45 3.18 -17.17
C LYS A 104 -7.33 2.90 -16.19
N ASN A 105 -7.53 3.29 -14.94
CA ASN A 105 -6.52 3.20 -13.90
C ASN A 105 -7.13 3.26 -12.50
N ILE A 106 -6.36 2.79 -11.51
CA ILE A 106 -6.60 3.03 -10.09
C ILE A 106 -5.27 3.39 -9.45
N ASP A 107 -5.19 4.56 -8.84
CA ASP A 107 -4.06 4.98 -8.02
C ASP A 107 -4.44 4.88 -6.54
N ILE A 108 -3.62 4.22 -5.73
CA ILE A 108 -3.87 4.06 -4.30
C ILE A 108 -2.71 4.70 -3.55
N THR A 109 -3.02 5.65 -2.66
CA THR A 109 -2.01 6.24 -1.78
C THR A 109 -2.66 6.86 -0.55
N GLY A 110 -1.99 6.74 0.60
CA GLY A 110 -2.42 7.39 1.84
C GLY A 110 -3.87 7.09 2.28
N GLY A 111 -4.39 5.90 1.98
CA GLY A 111 -5.77 5.51 2.31
C GLY A 111 -6.83 6.08 1.36
N VAL A 112 -6.44 6.57 0.18
CA VAL A 112 -7.33 7.07 -0.87
C VAL A 112 -7.13 6.26 -2.14
N ALA A 113 -8.23 5.83 -2.77
CA ALA A 113 -8.23 5.26 -4.12
C ALA A 113 -8.78 6.26 -5.15
N ASN A 114 -7.94 6.72 -6.08
CA ASN A 114 -8.41 7.48 -7.24
C ASN A 114 -8.74 6.52 -8.38
N ILE A 115 -10.00 6.49 -8.80
CA ILE A 115 -10.51 5.52 -9.79
C ILE A 115 -10.87 6.26 -11.07
N TYR A 116 -10.22 5.87 -12.17
CA TYR A 116 -10.35 6.52 -13.46
C TYR A 116 -11.17 5.66 -14.41
N LEU A 117 -12.35 6.15 -14.79
CA LEU A 117 -13.22 5.52 -15.78
C LEU A 117 -13.22 6.30 -17.10
N LEU A 118 -13.23 5.56 -18.20
CA LEU A 118 -13.57 6.09 -19.52
C LEU A 118 -15.02 5.79 -19.84
N THR A 119 -15.71 6.78 -20.42
CA THR A 119 -17.09 6.62 -20.91
C THR A 119 -17.36 7.55 -22.08
N GLU A 120 -18.13 7.07 -23.05
CA GLU A 120 -18.59 7.86 -24.19
C GLU A 120 -19.94 8.55 -23.91
N GLN A 121 -20.58 8.24 -22.77
CA GLN A 121 -21.89 8.78 -22.43
C GLN A 121 -21.82 10.09 -21.67
N ASN A 122 -22.80 10.95 -21.92
CA ASN A 122 -23.09 12.07 -21.03
C ASN A 122 -23.95 11.57 -19.86
N LEU A 123 -23.32 11.41 -18.69
CA LEU A 123 -23.96 10.85 -17.51
C LEU A 123 -24.79 11.92 -16.77
N SER A 124 -25.99 11.55 -16.33
CA SER A 124 -26.74 12.37 -15.37
C SER A 124 -26.02 12.40 -14.03
N ASP A 125 -26.24 13.47 -13.27
CA ASP A 125 -25.62 13.64 -11.95
C ASP A 125 -26.04 12.54 -10.96
N GLN A 126 -27.27 12.04 -11.05
CA GLN A 126 -27.71 10.87 -10.28
C GLN A 126 -26.90 9.62 -10.63
N LYS A 127 -26.68 9.34 -11.92
CA LYS A 127 -25.89 8.16 -12.36
C LYS A 127 -24.43 8.29 -11.95
N LYS A 128 -23.84 9.49 -12.07
CA LYS A 128 -22.48 9.76 -11.56
C LYS A 128 -22.38 9.52 -10.06
N LEU A 129 -23.29 10.07 -9.25
CA LEU A 129 -23.24 9.92 -7.80
C LEU A 129 -23.41 8.45 -7.37
N ALA A 130 -24.31 7.72 -8.03
CA ALA A 130 -24.49 6.28 -7.79
C ALA A 130 -23.23 5.46 -8.12
N LEU A 131 -22.56 5.79 -9.24
CA LEU A 131 -21.27 5.19 -9.58
C LEU A 131 -20.21 5.53 -8.52
N CYS A 132 -20.10 6.79 -8.11
CA CYS A 132 -19.19 7.20 -7.05
C CYS A 132 -19.42 6.40 -5.76
N ALA A 133 -20.68 6.28 -5.31
CA ALA A 133 -21.03 5.51 -4.12
C ALA A 133 -20.64 4.03 -4.23
N ALA A 134 -21.02 3.37 -5.32
CA ALA A 134 -20.80 1.93 -5.49
C ALA A 134 -19.30 1.58 -5.60
N LEU A 135 -18.55 2.37 -6.36
CA LEU A 135 -17.12 2.18 -6.54
C LEU A 135 -16.35 2.54 -5.26
N SER A 136 -16.76 3.57 -4.52
CA SER A 136 -16.17 3.90 -3.21
C SER A 136 -16.40 2.79 -2.19
N ASN A 137 -17.63 2.29 -2.05
CA ASN A 137 -17.91 1.16 -1.15
C ASN A 137 -17.07 -0.08 -1.51
N THR A 138 -16.95 -0.37 -2.81
CA THR A 138 -16.11 -1.48 -3.29
C THR A 138 -14.63 -1.22 -3.01
N ALA A 139 -14.12 0.00 -3.19
CA ALA A 139 -12.74 0.33 -2.87
C ALA A 139 -12.44 0.11 -1.38
N VAL A 140 -13.29 0.66 -0.51
CA VAL A 140 -13.11 0.63 0.94
C VAL A 140 -13.06 -0.81 1.46
N ASP A 141 -13.98 -1.67 1.02
CA ASP A 141 -14.06 -3.04 1.53
C ASP A 141 -12.99 -3.99 0.95
N ASN A 142 -12.26 -3.59 -0.09
CA ASN A 142 -11.34 -4.50 -0.79
C ASN A 142 -9.88 -4.04 -0.83
N LEU A 143 -9.63 -2.74 -0.73
CA LEU A 143 -8.32 -2.14 -1.00
C LEU A 143 -7.65 -1.53 0.24
N GLY A 144 -8.26 -1.65 1.43
CA GLY A 144 -7.71 -1.05 2.66
C GLY A 144 -7.70 0.48 2.65
N VAL A 145 -8.52 1.10 1.81
CA VAL A 145 -8.68 2.56 1.72
C VAL A 145 -9.87 3.03 2.55
N GLN A 146 -9.84 4.29 2.97
CA GLN A 146 -10.95 4.92 3.71
C GLN A 146 -11.85 5.73 2.79
N TYR A 147 -11.29 6.21 1.68
CA TYR A 147 -11.98 7.05 0.72
C TYR A 147 -11.64 6.64 -0.70
N ALA A 148 -12.53 6.94 -1.63
CA ALA A 148 -12.22 6.94 -3.04
C ALA A 148 -12.66 8.23 -3.72
N ASN A 149 -11.93 8.59 -4.77
CA ASN A 149 -12.28 9.67 -5.70
C ASN A 149 -12.54 9.07 -7.07
N LEU A 150 -13.57 9.56 -7.77
CA LEU A 150 -13.89 9.08 -9.11
C LEU A 150 -13.61 10.14 -10.16
N PHE A 151 -13.08 9.66 -11.28
CA PHE A 151 -12.78 10.47 -12.44
C PHE A 151 -13.46 9.87 -13.67
N PHE A 152 -14.13 10.71 -14.45
CA PHE A 152 -14.72 10.35 -15.73
C PHE A 152 -13.96 11.06 -16.84
N ASN A 153 -13.31 10.31 -17.73
CA ASN A 153 -12.48 10.85 -18.80
C ASN A 153 -11.39 11.81 -18.29
N GLU A 154 -10.74 11.43 -17.18
CA GLU A 154 -9.71 12.20 -16.45
C GLU A 154 -10.19 13.46 -15.73
N GLU A 155 -11.48 13.78 -15.77
CA GLU A 155 -12.06 14.88 -15.02
C GLU A 155 -12.62 14.38 -13.69
N PRO A 156 -12.41 15.09 -12.57
CA PRO A 156 -13.02 14.73 -11.30
C PRO A 156 -14.55 14.71 -11.42
N ALA A 157 -15.20 13.81 -10.69
CA ALA A 157 -16.66 13.70 -10.68
C ALA A 157 -17.28 15.01 -10.16
N TYR A 158 -18.15 15.61 -10.98
CA TYR A 158 -18.93 16.78 -10.61
C TYR A 158 -20.42 16.46 -10.64
N ILE A 159 -21.10 16.88 -9.58
CA ILE A 159 -22.53 16.66 -9.31
C ILE A 159 -23.12 18.05 -9.01
N ALA A 160 -24.18 18.43 -9.73
CA ALA A 160 -24.82 19.75 -9.61
C ALA A 160 -23.83 20.93 -9.73
N GLY A 161 -22.83 20.80 -10.61
CA GLY A 161 -21.81 21.84 -10.83
C GLY A 161 -20.77 21.97 -9.71
N ARG A 162 -20.79 21.11 -8.68
CA ARG A 162 -19.80 21.07 -7.60
C ARG A 162 -18.94 19.81 -7.69
N PRO A 163 -17.66 19.86 -7.29
CA PRO A 163 -16.84 18.67 -7.15
C PRO A 163 -17.43 17.74 -6.10
N CYS A 164 -17.52 16.45 -6.43
CA CYS A 164 -17.98 15.40 -5.53
C CYS A 164 -17.05 15.22 -4.33
N GLY A 165 -15.74 15.44 -4.55
CA GLY A 165 -14.71 15.17 -3.56
C GLY A 165 -14.57 13.68 -3.27
N LEU A 166 -13.91 13.38 -2.16
CA LEU A 166 -13.70 12.02 -1.68
C LEU A 166 -14.97 11.47 -1.04
N LEU A 167 -15.34 10.24 -1.41
CA LEU A 167 -16.43 9.51 -0.78
C LEU A 167 -15.88 8.34 0.02
N GLY A 168 -16.28 8.27 1.29
CA GLY A 168 -16.19 7.05 2.09
C GLY A 168 -17.35 6.11 1.82
N LYS A 169 -17.45 5.06 2.63
CA LYS A 169 -18.54 4.08 2.53
C LYS A 169 -19.89 4.71 2.89
N THR A 170 -20.94 4.41 2.13
CA THR A 170 -22.32 4.86 2.37
C THR A 170 -23.30 3.69 2.27
N ASP A 171 -24.31 3.68 3.12
CA ASP A 171 -25.43 2.73 3.13
C ASP A 171 -26.78 3.41 2.82
N LEU A 172 -26.74 4.69 2.45
CA LEU A 172 -27.92 5.48 2.14
C LEU A 172 -28.66 4.94 0.92
N ASP A 173 -29.98 5.11 0.94
CA ASP A 173 -30.79 5.07 -0.27
C ASP A 173 -30.31 6.13 -1.27
N MET A 174 -30.26 5.78 -2.55
CA MET A 174 -29.63 6.58 -3.59
C MET A 174 -30.39 7.87 -3.87
N ALA A 175 -31.71 7.90 -3.71
CA ALA A 175 -32.49 9.12 -3.84
C ALA A 175 -32.19 10.05 -2.67
N SER A 176 -32.20 9.51 -1.45
CA SER A 176 -31.85 10.25 -0.23
C SER A 176 -30.41 10.79 -0.27
N PHE A 177 -29.47 10.01 -0.81
CA PHE A 177 -28.08 10.42 -0.97
C PHE A 177 -27.95 11.58 -1.97
N TYR A 178 -28.66 11.50 -3.09
CA TYR A 178 -28.70 12.58 -4.09
C TYR A 178 -29.37 13.85 -3.54
N GLU A 179 -30.50 13.73 -2.85
CA GLU A 179 -31.18 14.87 -2.21
C GLU A 179 -30.27 15.55 -1.17
N SER A 180 -29.64 14.78 -0.28
CA SER A 180 -28.69 15.32 0.70
C SER A 180 -27.50 16.00 0.04
N TYR A 181 -27.02 15.47 -1.09
CA TYR A 181 -25.97 16.11 -1.86
C TYR A 181 -26.43 17.45 -2.44
N LEU A 182 -27.62 17.51 -3.04
CA LEU A 182 -28.18 18.74 -3.62
C LEU A 182 -28.39 19.83 -2.56
N GLU A 183 -28.91 19.46 -1.40
CA GLU A 183 -29.09 20.39 -0.27
C GLU A 183 -27.76 21.01 0.14
N LYS A 184 -26.73 20.18 0.35
CA LYS A 184 -25.39 20.66 0.67
C LYS A 184 -24.83 21.53 -0.48
N ALA A 185 -25.03 21.15 -1.75
CA ALA A 185 -24.43 21.82 -2.91
C ALA A 185 -25.02 23.21 -3.16
N ALA A 186 -26.26 23.43 -2.70
CA ALA A 186 -26.96 24.70 -2.75
C ALA A 186 -26.45 25.72 -1.71
N GLU A 187 -25.71 25.28 -0.68
CA GLU A 187 -25.12 26.18 0.31
C GLU A 187 -24.06 27.09 -0.36
N PRO A 188 -23.96 28.37 0.07
CA PRO A 188 -22.96 29.29 -0.47
C PRO A 188 -21.53 28.82 -0.20
N VAL A 189 -21.33 28.18 0.96
CA VAL A 189 -20.09 27.53 1.37
C VAL A 189 -20.27 26.02 1.29
N TRP A 190 -19.44 25.38 0.49
CA TRP A 190 -19.50 23.94 0.23
C TRP A 190 -18.31 23.24 0.87
N SER A 191 -18.56 22.24 1.73
CA SER A 191 -17.52 21.49 2.41
C SER A 191 -17.46 20.04 1.95
N ILE A 192 -16.27 19.59 1.54
CA ILE A 192 -16.02 18.20 1.10
C ILE A 192 -14.67 17.70 1.61
N PRO A 193 -14.52 16.37 1.80
CA PRO A 193 -13.20 15.79 1.99
C PRO A 193 -12.41 15.82 0.68
N VAL A 194 -11.15 16.24 0.78
CA VAL A 194 -10.20 16.46 -0.32
C VAL A 194 -8.88 15.79 0.02
N ALA A 195 -8.27 15.15 -0.97
CA ALA A 195 -6.93 14.59 -0.88
C ALA A 195 -5.88 15.70 -1.08
N LEU A 196 -5.10 15.99 -0.05
CA LEU A 196 -3.95 16.88 -0.11
C LEU A 196 -2.66 16.06 -0.14
N TYR A 197 -1.76 16.37 -1.06
CA TYR A 197 -0.54 15.59 -1.28
C TYR A 197 0.66 16.35 -0.74
N PHE A 198 1.41 15.67 0.13
CA PHE A 198 2.61 16.18 0.79
C PHE A 198 3.82 15.34 0.38
N LEU A 199 5.01 15.94 0.44
CA LEU A 199 6.27 15.25 0.18
C LEU A 199 6.67 14.42 1.41
N ASP A 200 7.34 13.30 1.21
CA ASP A 200 8.05 12.65 2.32
C ASP A 200 9.33 13.43 2.71
N GLU A 201 9.92 13.11 3.86
CA GLU A 201 11.16 13.77 4.33
C GLU A 201 12.33 13.61 3.36
N SER A 202 12.45 12.47 2.66
CA SER A 202 13.48 12.29 1.63
C SER A 202 13.20 13.11 0.37
N LYS A 203 11.96 13.62 0.24
CA LYS A 203 11.41 14.32 -0.93
C LYS A 203 11.48 13.47 -2.19
N SER A 204 11.36 12.16 -2.08
CA SER A 204 11.35 11.23 -3.20
C SER A 204 9.94 10.99 -3.71
N TYR A 205 8.98 10.90 -2.80
CA TYR A 205 7.61 10.49 -3.06
C TYR A 205 6.60 11.43 -2.41
N ILE A 206 5.34 11.25 -2.80
CA ILE A 206 4.21 12.01 -2.30
C ILE A 206 3.20 11.07 -1.66
N LEU A 207 2.66 11.48 -0.51
CA LEU A 207 1.58 10.80 0.19
C LEU A 207 0.41 11.73 0.40
N THR A 208 -0.78 11.13 0.42
CA THR A 208 -2.02 11.84 0.69
C THR A 208 -2.32 11.94 2.19
N GLU A 209 -2.88 13.09 2.56
CA GLU A 209 -3.66 13.32 3.78
C GLU A 209 -5.04 13.86 3.37
N VAL A 210 -6.11 13.33 3.98
CA VAL A 210 -7.48 13.76 3.69
C VAL A 210 -7.89 14.87 4.65
N ARG A 211 -8.40 15.97 4.10
CA ARG A 211 -8.99 17.07 4.89
C ARG A 211 -10.36 17.48 4.38
N THR A 212 -11.24 17.86 5.29
CA THR A 212 -12.49 18.53 4.90
C THR A 212 -12.20 20.00 4.64
N LEU A 213 -12.28 20.41 3.38
CA LEU A 213 -12.08 21.79 2.95
C LEU A 213 -13.42 22.46 2.69
N SER A 214 -13.47 23.78 2.88
CA SER A 214 -14.67 24.59 2.63
C SER A 214 -14.39 25.61 1.53
N PHE A 215 -15.23 25.63 0.50
CA PHE A 215 -15.07 26.45 -0.68
C PHE A 215 -16.19 27.48 -0.79
N GLU A 216 -15.84 28.70 -1.19
CA GLU A 216 -16.79 29.77 -1.52
C GLU A 216 -16.62 30.09 -3.01
N GLY A 217 -17.67 29.80 -3.80
CA GLY A 217 -17.57 29.88 -5.27
C GLY A 217 -16.61 28.84 -5.85
N GLU A 218 -15.71 29.27 -6.75
CA GLU A 218 -14.74 28.43 -7.47
C GLU A 218 -13.29 28.68 -7.03
N ASN A 219 -13.07 29.08 -5.76
CA ASN A 219 -11.76 29.41 -5.19
C ASN A 219 -10.87 28.17 -4.88
N TYR A 220 -11.09 27.04 -5.58
CA TYR A 220 -10.51 25.74 -5.25
C TYR A 220 -8.98 25.77 -5.19
N LEU A 221 -8.32 26.37 -6.18
CA LEU A 221 -6.86 26.45 -6.24
C LEU A 221 -6.29 27.19 -5.03
N GLN A 222 -6.88 28.33 -4.68
CA GLN A 222 -6.44 29.18 -3.58
C GLN A 222 -6.61 28.48 -2.23
N GLU A 223 -7.76 27.85 -2.00
CA GLU A 223 -8.02 27.12 -0.76
C GLU A 223 -7.09 25.90 -0.61
N ILE A 224 -6.89 25.12 -1.68
CA ILE A 224 -5.97 23.97 -1.64
C ILE A 224 -4.53 24.42 -1.36
N LEU A 225 -4.07 25.50 -1.98
CA LEU A 225 -2.74 26.06 -1.70
C LEU A 225 -2.60 26.57 -0.28
N TYR A 226 -3.63 27.25 0.23
CA TYR A 226 -3.65 27.68 1.63
C TYR A 226 -3.48 26.48 2.56
N GLN A 227 -4.26 25.43 2.35
CA GLN A 227 -4.23 24.21 3.18
C GLN A 227 -2.91 23.46 3.09
N LEU A 228 -2.34 23.32 1.90
CA LEU A 228 -1.01 22.74 1.71
C LEU A 228 0.06 23.55 2.45
N SER A 229 -0.06 24.87 2.51
CA SER A 229 0.92 25.73 3.16
C SER A 229 0.91 25.66 4.68
N LEU A 230 -0.18 25.15 5.27
CA LEU A 230 -0.23 24.84 6.70
C LEU A 230 0.64 23.62 7.06
N GLY A 231 1.09 22.85 6.06
CA GLY A 231 1.78 21.57 6.26
C GLY A 231 0.80 20.46 6.62
N PRO A 232 1.25 19.20 6.75
CA PRO A 232 0.40 18.07 7.14
C PRO A 232 -0.08 18.21 8.59
N GLU A 233 -1.30 17.73 8.88
CA GLU A 233 -1.95 17.85 10.18
C GLU A 233 -1.70 16.62 11.05
N TYR A 234 -1.72 15.43 10.45
CA TYR A 234 -1.65 14.15 11.18
C TYR A 234 -0.37 13.37 10.86
N LYS A 235 0.19 13.55 9.65
CA LYS A 235 1.40 12.84 9.20
C LYS A 235 2.62 13.74 9.32
N HIS A 236 3.11 13.91 10.55
CA HIS A 236 4.20 14.85 10.85
C HIS A 236 5.55 14.50 10.21
N TYR A 237 5.70 13.30 9.65
CA TYR A 237 6.85 12.87 8.84
C TYR A 237 6.71 13.26 7.36
N LEU A 238 5.67 14.02 6.99
CA LEU A 238 5.52 14.62 5.68
C LEU A 238 5.82 16.12 5.73
N VAL A 239 6.07 16.69 4.56
CA VAL A 239 6.49 18.09 4.40
C VAL A 239 5.61 18.78 3.35
N SER A 240 5.24 20.03 3.64
CA SER A 240 4.57 20.88 2.65
C SER A 240 5.41 20.99 1.38
N PRO A 241 4.79 20.89 0.19
CA PRO A 241 5.49 21.26 -1.04
C PRO A 241 5.74 22.76 -1.11
N LEU A 242 5.12 23.59 -0.27
CA LEU A 242 5.23 25.05 -0.33
C LEU A 242 6.27 25.60 0.64
N LEU A 243 6.79 26.78 0.32
CA LEU A 243 7.65 27.56 1.21
C LEU A 243 6.93 27.89 2.53
N PRO A 244 7.65 27.85 3.68
CA PRO A 244 7.12 28.34 4.94
C PRO A 244 6.61 29.78 4.79
N ASN A 245 5.43 30.07 5.34
CA ASN A 245 4.73 31.36 5.28
C ASN A 245 4.09 31.75 3.94
N TYR A 246 3.90 30.82 3.00
CA TYR A 246 3.14 31.09 1.77
C TYR A 246 1.75 31.70 2.05
N ALA A 247 0.96 31.10 2.95
CA ALA A 247 -0.35 31.60 3.36
C ALA A 247 -0.37 33.09 3.76
N PHE A 248 0.74 33.60 4.30
CA PHE A 248 0.82 34.97 4.83
C PHE A 248 1.38 35.98 3.84
N THR A 249 2.02 35.52 2.76
CA THR A 249 2.81 36.39 1.86
C THR A 249 2.27 36.47 0.45
N TYR A 250 1.39 35.55 0.05
CA TYR A 250 0.89 35.51 -1.31
C TYR A 250 -0.26 36.50 -1.54
N GLN A 251 0.06 37.61 -2.23
CA GLN A 251 -0.92 38.54 -2.80
C GLN A 251 -0.77 38.50 -4.33
N GLY A 252 -1.61 37.72 -5.02
CA GLY A 252 -1.56 37.56 -6.49
C GLY A 252 -2.52 36.50 -7.04
N ASN A 253 -2.53 36.33 -8.37
CA ASN A 253 -3.19 35.21 -9.05
C ASN A 253 -2.20 34.06 -9.23
N PHE A 254 -2.51 32.89 -8.67
CA PHE A 254 -1.60 31.73 -8.65
C PHE A 254 -1.25 31.24 -10.06
N GLY A 255 -2.26 31.25 -10.92
CA GLY A 255 -2.18 30.83 -12.31
C GLY A 255 -3.58 30.74 -12.89
N SER A 256 -3.67 30.38 -14.16
CA SER A 256 -4.92 30.09 -14.85
C SER A 256 -4.76 28.83 -15.68
N ILE A 257 -5.85 28.10 -15.83
CA ILE A 257 -5.92 26.92 -16.69
C ILE A 257 -6.31 27.38 -18.09
N GLY A 258 -5.45 27.13 -19.07
CA GLY A 258 -5.73 27.38 -20.48
C GLY A 258 -6.81 26.45 -21.04
N GLY A 259 -7.32 26.76 -22.24
CA GLY A 259 -8.33 25.91 -22.90
C GLY A 259 -7.82 24.51 -23.29
N ASP A 260 -6.51 24.31 -23.29
CA ASP A 260 -5.81 23.03 -23.47
C ASP A 260 -5.63 22.26 -22.15
N GLY A 261 -6.09 22.82 -21.03
CA GLY A 261 -5.96 22.26 -19.69
C GLY A 261 -4.59 22.45 -19.05
N LEU A 262 -3.75 23.32 -19.63
CA LEU A 262 -2.45 23.66 -19.07
C LEU A 262 -2.58 24.73 -17.99
N LEU A 263 -2.18 24.41 -16.76
CA LEU A 263 -2.02 25.38 -15.69
C LEU A 263 -0.62 26.01 -15.75
N SER A 264 -0.58 27.29 -16.09
CA SER A 264 0.64 28.11 -16.07
C SER A 264 0.81 28.79 -14.72
N ILE A 265 1.97 28.62 -14.07
CA ILE A 265 2.26 29.22 -12.77
C ILE A 265 3.14 30.47 -12.95
N ASP A 266 2.62 31.64 -12.58
CA ASP A 266 3.26 32.93 -12.85
C ASP A 266 4.48 33.23 -11.97
N SER A 267 4.67 32.52 -10.84
CA SER A 267 5.77 32.81 -9.88
C SER A 267 6.20 31.60 -9.04
N LEU A 268 6.75 30.57 -9.67
CA LEU A 268 7.21 29.34 -8.99
C LEU A 268 8.20 29.59 -7.86
N GLN A 269 9.14 30.51 -8.04
CA GLN A 269 10.09 30.91 -7.00
C GLN A 269 9.44 31.51 -5.73
N LYS A 270 8.17 31.92 -5.78
CA LYS A 270 7.41 32.31 -4.57
C LYS A 270 6.76 31.11 -3.86
N LEU A 271 6.63 29.98 -4.53
CA LEU A 271 6.01 28.76 -4.02
C LEU A 271 7.05 27.81 -3.47
N PHE A 272 8.19 27.68 -4.14
CA PHE A 272 9.14 26.61 -3.91
C PHE A 272 10.54 27.15 -3.64
N GLN A 273 11.30 26.43 -2.81
CA GLN A 273 12.75 26.64 -2.73
C GLN A 273 13.37 26.30 -4.09
N ASN A 274 14.38 27.07 -4.50
CA ASN A 274 15.18 26.73 -5.67
C ASN A 274 15.84 25.36 -5.43
N GLY A 275 15.62 24.41 -6.34
CA GLY A 275 16.13 23.05 -6.24
C GLY A 275 16.59 22.49 -7.60
N SER A 276 16.89 21.20 -7.62
CA SER A 276 17.09 20.45 -8.87
C SER A 276 15.79 20.39 -9.69
N GLU A 277 15.89 20.03 -10.97
CA GLU A 277 14.71 19.84 -11.82
C GLU A 277 13.80 18.71 -11.30
N GLN A 278 14.40 17.65 -10.77
CA GLN A 278 13.69 16.56 -10.13
C GLN A 278 12.91 17.02 -8.90
N GLN A 279 13.54 17.82 -8.02
CA GLN A 279 12.87 18.43 -6.88
C GLN A 279 11.68 19.27 -7.33
N MET A 280 11.85 20.10 -8.37
CA MET A 280 10.74 20.90 -8.89
C MET A 280 9.59 20.03 -9.40
N ARG A 281 9.88 18.93 -10.12
CA ARG A 281 8.85 17.98 -10.56
C ARG A 281 8.09 17.34 -9.40
N GLN A 282 8.77 16.98 -8.32
CA GLN A 282 8.16 16.39 -7.12
C GLN A 282 7.19 17.37 -6.45
N HIS A 283 7.64 18.61 -6.24
CA HIS A 283 6.80 19.69 -5.72
C HIS A 283 5.57 19.96 -6.61
N MET A 284 5.77 19.96 -7.93
CA MET A 284 4.69 20.13 -8.90
C MET A 284 3.73 18.94 -8.94
N ALA A 285 4.21 17.71 -8.73
CA ALA A 285 3.37 16.52 -8.63
C ALA A 285 2.43 16.59 -7.41
N CYS A 286 2.91 17.07 -6.25
CA CYS A 286 2.04 17.35 -5.10
C CYS A 286 0.90 18.31 -5.46
N LEU A 287 1.23 19.44 -6.10
CA LEU A 287 0.22 20.41 -6.50
C LEU A 287 -0.76 19.81 -7.51
N TYR A 288 -0.23 19.12 -8.52
CA TYR A 288 -1.03 18.48 -9.56
C TYR A 288 -2.07 17.55 -8.95
N HIS A 289 -1.67 16.59 -8.11
CA HIS A 289 -2.60 15.62 -7.53
C HIS A 289 -3.57 16.26 -6.53
N SER A 290 -3.13 17.27 -5.76
CA SER A 290 -4.01 18.00 -4.85
C SER A 290 -5.10 18.79 -5.58
N PHE A 291 -4.76 19.37 -6.75
CA PHE A 291 -5.73 20.08 -7.58
C PHE A 291 -6.60 19.14 -8.40
N HIS A 292 -6.02 18.11 -9.01
CA HIS A 292 -6.68 17.24 -9.98
C HIS A 292 -7.93 16.57 -9.39
N GLY A 293 -7.91 16.24 -8.11
CA GLY A 293 -9.07 15.64 -7.43
C GLY A 293 -10.29 16.55 -7.29
N VAL A 294 -10.16 17.85 -7.55
CA VAL A 294 -11.21 18.85 -7.32
C VAL A 294 -11.41 19.79 -8.52
N VAL A 295 -10.34 20.16 -9.24
CA VAL A 295 -10.35 21.22 -10.25
C VAL A 295 -10.55 20.64 -11.66
N GLN A 296 -11.66 21.02 -12.30
CA GLN A 296 -11.95 20.68 -13.70
C GLN A 296 -10.98 21.30 -14.70
N GLY A 297 -10.77 20.59 -15.80
CA GLY A 297 -9.98 21.01 -16.94
C GLY A 297 -8.47 20.90 -16.74
N LEU A 298 -7.99 20.51 -15.56
CA LEU A 298 -6.55 20.37 -15.31
C LEU A 298 -6.00 19.11 -15.99
N ARG A 299 -5.14 19.30 -17.00
CA ARG A 299 -4.46 18.20 -17.72
C ARG A 299 -2.97 18.15 -17.44
N SER A 300 -2.35 19.31 -17.27
CA SER A 300 -0.92 19.42 -17.00
C SER A 300 -0.60 20.74 -16.31
N MET A 301 0.62 20.82 -15.77
CA MET A 301 1.16 22.04 -15.19
C MET A 301 2.51 22.34 -15.82
N GLU A 302 2.79 23.61 -16.11
CA GLU A 302 4.08 24.05 -16.66
C GLU A 302 4.84 24.91 -15.65
N PHE A 303 6.16 24.71 -15.63
CA PHE A 303 7.08 25.60 -14.96
C PHE A 303 8.24 25.97 -15.87
N THR A 304 8.78 27.18 -15.70
CA THR A 304 9.94 27.67 -16.47
C THR A 304 11.19 27.68 -15.60
N ARG A 305 12.31 27.18 -16.12
CA ARG A 305 13.63 27.28 -15.51
C ARG A 305 14.60 27.88 -16.52
N GLY A 306 15.00 29.14 -16.29
CA GLY A 306 15.77 29.88 -17.29
C GLY A 306 14.93 30.13 -18.54
N MET A 307 15.34 29.58 -19.69
CA MET A 307 14.60 29.66 -20.96
C MET A 307 13.81 28.39 -21.27
N GLU A 308 13.97 27.33 -20.47
CA GLU A 308 13.35 26.03 -20.70
C GLU A 308 12.02 25.92 -19.97
N LYS A 309 11.03 25.36 -20.67
CA LYS A 309 9.71 25.04 -20.14
C LYS A 309 9.66 23.54 -19.86
N HIS A 310 9.24 23.19 -18.65
CA HIS A 310 9.05 21.82 -18.22
C HIS A 310 7.58 21.61 -17.89
N THR A 311 7.02 20.48 -18.32
CA THR A 311 5.62 20.13 -18.10
C THR A 311 5.53 18.91 -17.19
N VAL A 312 4.65 18.99 -16.21
CA VAL A 312 4.22 17.85 -15.38
C VAL A 312 2.83 17.45 -15.84
N THR A 313 2.74 16.30 -16.49
CA THR A 313 1.49 15.65 -16.90
C THR A 313 1.05 14.66 -15.83
N PHE A 314 -0.19 14.17 -15.95
CA PHE A 314 -0.70 13.04 -15.15
C PHE A 314 0.29 11.86 -15.06
N SER A 315 0.78 11.39 -16.21
CA SER A 315 1.70 10.26 -16.26
C SER A 315 3.05 10.52 -15.59
N VAL A 316 3.53 11.77 -15.62
CA VAL A 316 4.78 12.16 -14.95
C VAL A 316 4.57 12.29 -13.45
N SER A 317 3.44 12.86 -13.01
CA SER A 317 3.16 13.02 -11.58
C SER A 317 2.97 11.68 -10.86
N GLN A 318 2.38 10.68 -11.53
CA GLN A 318 2.21 9.33 -10.99
C GLN A 318 3.52 8.62 -10.60
N LEU A 319 4.66 9.00 -11.20
CA LEU A 319 5.96 8.42 -10.84
C LEU A 319 6.39 8.75 -9.40
N TYR A 320 5.76 9.75 -8.79
CA TYR A 320 6.05 10.21 -7.45
C TYR A 320 5.07 9.70 -6.40
N LEU A 321 4.00 8.98 -6.79
CA LEU A 321 3.05 8.42 -5.82
C LEU A 321 3.75 7.40 -4.92
N GLY A 322 3.55 7.58 -3.61
CA GLY A 322 4.14 6.76 -2.58
C GLY A 322 3.15 5.86 -1.86
N GLU A 323 3.70 4.87 -1.17
CA GLU A 323 3.07 4.03 -0.17
C GLU A 323 3.87 4.12 1.13
N GLU A 324 3.16 4.14 2.24
CA GLU A 324 3.76 4.18 3.56
C GLU A 324 4.20 2.77 3.97
N VAL A 325 5.43 2.65 4.46
CA VAL A 325 5.93 1.45 5.11
C VAL A 325 6.43 1.83 6.50
N LEU A 326 6.31 0.88 7.42
CA LEU A 326 6.67 1.10 8.81
C LEU A 326 7.88 0.25 9.16
N LEU A 327 8.94 0.91 9.62
CA LEU A 327 10.23 0.29 9.88
C LEU A 327 10.64 0.47 11.34
N TYR A 328 11.35 -0.52 11.84
CA TYR A 328 11.93 -0.50 13.18
C TYR A 328 13.45 -0.44 13.12
N PHE A 329 14.03 0.58 13.75
CA PHE A 329 15.47 0.76 13.81
C PHE A 329 15.98 0.73 15.26
N PRO A 330 17.17 0.16 15.53
CA PRO A 330 17.79 0.19 16.85
C PRO A 330 17.90 1.60 17.42
N SER A 331 17.54 1.76 18.71
CA SER A 331 17.77 2.99 19.44
C SER A 331 19.27 3.26 19.61
N LYS A 332 19.66 4.52 19.81
CA LYS A 332 21.07 4.87 20.06
C LYS A 332 21.69 4.28 21.31
N ASP A 333 20.89 3.92 22.30
CA ASP A 333 21.37 3.28 23.52
C ASP A 333 21.29 1.74 23.46
N LEU A 334 20.88 1.19 22.30
CA LEU A 334 20.78 -0.24 22.01
C LEU A 334 19.88 -1.00 23.00
N LYS A 335 18.77 -0.40 23.44
CA LYS A 335 17.83 -1.05 24.37
C LYS A 335 16.45 -1.33 23.79
N HIS A 336 16.07 -0.60 22.76
CA HIS A 336 14.74 -0.68 22.16
C HIS A 336 14.82 -0.40 20.67
N LEU A 337 13.68 -0.55 19.98
CA LEU A 337 13.48 -0.24 18.59
C LEU A 337 12.63 1.03 18.48
N GLU A 338 13.11 1.97 17.70
CA GLU A 338 12.41 3.20 17.34
C GLU A 338 11.59 2.94 16.07
N ARG A 339 10.32 3.33 16.07
CA ARG A 339 9.38 3.16 14.95
C ARG A 339 9.39 4.38 14.04
N PHE A 340 9.55 4.17 12.73
CA PHE A 340 9.54 5.24 11.72
C PHE A 340 8.69 4.89 10.51
N HIS A 341 8.02 5.91 9.99
CA HIS A 341 7.25 5.83 8.76
C HIS A 341 8.15 6.27 7.60
N HIS A 342 8.44 5.33 6.71
CA HIS A 342 9.13 5.60 5.45
C HIS A 342 8.14 5.58 4.30
N VAL A 343 8.51 6.18 3.18
CA VAL A 343 7.66 6.23 1.98
C VAL A 343 8.41 5.61 0.83
N VAL A 344 7.83 4.55 0.25
CA VAL A 344 8.35 3.86 -0.92
C VAL A 344 7.49 4.19 -2.13
N ARG A 345 7.99 3.89 -3.32
CA ARG A 345 7.19 4.00 -4.55
C ARG A 345 5.94 3.13 -4.46
N SER A 346 4.80 3.67 -4.91
CA SER A 346 3.56 2.89 -5.00
C SER A 346 3.73 1.59 -5.79
N GLY A 347 3.12 0.53 -5.28
CA GLY A 347 3.23 -0.85 -5.73
C GLY A 347 4.37 -1.64 -5.06
N ARG A 348 5.29 -1.00 -4.32
CA ARG A 348 6.39 -1.70 -3.64
C ARG A 348 6.03 -2.16 -2.23
N ALA A 349 5.05 -1.57 -1.55
CA ALA A 349 4.75 -1.93 -0.16
C ALA A 349 4.11 -3.33 -0.02
N HIS A 350 3.68 -3.93 -1.13
CA HIS A 350 3.17 -5.31 -1.19
C HIS A 350 4.26 -6.38 -1.32
N ASN A 351 5.54 -5.98 -1.43
CA ASN A 351 6.66 -6.90 -1.53
C ASN A 351 7.48 -6.87 -0.25
N LEU A 352 7.53 -7.99 0.49
CA LEU A 352 8.27 -8.13 1.74
C LEU A 352 9.77 -7.76 1.59
N LYS A 353 10.37 -8.00 0.42
CA LYS A 353 11.77 -7.63 0.15
C LYS A 353 11.99 -6.11 0.23
N THR A 354 10.98 -5.31 -0.13
CA THR A 354 11.05 -3.84 -0.03
C THR A 354 11.39 -3.42 1.40
N TYR A 355 10.72 -3.97 2.41
CA TYR A 355 10.95 -3.60 3.80
C TYR A 355 12.39 -3.88 4.25
N LEU A 356 12.96 -4.99 3.78
CA LEU A 356 14.36 -5.35 4.06
C LEU A 356 15.34 -4.43 3.35
N GLU A 357 15.04 -4.03 2.12
CA GLU A 357 15.83 -3.05 1.36
C GLU A 357 15.84 -1.69 2.08
N GLU A 358 14.69 -1.21 2.55
CA GLU A 358 14.62 0.05 3.30
C GLU A 358 15.30 -0.05 4.68
N LEU A 359 15.20 -1.19 5.37
CA LEU A 359 15.97 -1.44 6.61
C LEU A 359 17.49 -1.42 6.36
N ALA A 360 17.92 -1.93 5.21
CA ALA A 360 19.32 -1.96 4.80
C ALA A 360 19.85 -0.56 4.40
N GLU A 361 19.01 0.28 3.80
CA GLU A 361 19.34 1.70 3.57
C GLU A 361 19.51 2.46 4.90
N GLY A 362 18.74 2.09 5.92
CA GLY A 362 18.86 2.60 7.27
C GLY A 362 17.99 3.83 7.56
N PRO A 363 18.06 4.38 8.79
CA PRO A 363 17.24 5.52 9.18
C PRO A 363 17.59 6.79 8.38
N LEU A 364 16.57 7.60 8.07
CA LEU A 364 16.72 8.88 7.39
C LEU A 364 17.61 9.81 8.22
N LYS A 365 18.22 10.81 7.56
CA LYS A 365 19.16 11.74 8.20
C LYS A 365 18.61 12.41 9.46
N ILE A 366 17.31 12.74 9.49
CA ILE A 366 16.66 13.35 10.65
C ILE A 366 16.46 12.33 11.81
N GLU A 367 16.24 11.07 11.46
CA GLU A 367 15.97 9.94 12.36
C GLU A 367 17.26 9.43 13.02
N GLN A 368 18.40 9.57 12.35
CA GLN A 368 19.74 9.27 12.87
C GLN A 368 20.11 10.07 14.14
N THR A 369 19.29 11.03 14.54
CA THR A 369 19.41 11.68 15.86
C THR A 369 19.02 10.75 17.01
N ARG A 370 18.13 9.78 16.77
CA ARG A 370 17.55 8.85 17.77
C ARG A 370 17.82 7.38 17.47
N ALA A 371 17.98 7.02 16.21
CA ALA A 371 18.16 5.64 15.77
C ALA A 371 19.51 5.38 15.10
N LEU A 372 19.86 4.10 15.00
CA LEU A 372 21.05 3.57 14.33
C LEU A 372 20.62 2.66 13.17
N PRO A 373 21.45 2.50 12.12
CA PRO A 373 21.27 1.43 11.14
C PRO A 373 21.26 0.05 11.82
N CYS A 374 20.41 -0.87 11.35
CA CYS A 374 20.38 -2.24 11.87
C CYS A 374 21.29 -3.21 11.10
N PHE A 375 21.54 -2.95 9.81
CA PHE A 375 22.43 -3.77 9.00
C PHE A 375 23.91 -3.50 9.36
N PRO A 376 24.79 -4.51 9.25
CA PRO A 376 26.23 -4.33 9.43
C PRO A 376 26.79 -3.24 8.52
N ALA A 377 27.80 -2.47 8.99
CA ALA A 377 28.32 -1.33 8.23
C ALA A 377 28.99 -1.70 6.89
N ASP A 378 29.38 -2.96 6.73
CA ASP A 378 29.97 -3.56 5.54
C ASP A 378 28.93 -4.26 4.64
N MET A 379 27.64 -4.23 5.01
CA MET A 379 26.54 -4.85 4.28
C MET A 379 25.38 -3.87 4.06
N GLY A 380 24.88 -3.82 2.82
CA GLY A 380 23.64 -3.15 2.46
C GLY A 380 22.59 -4.13 1.92
N SER A 381 21.74 -3.62 1.03
CA SER A 381 20.67 -4.40 0.39
C SER A 381 21.15 -5.63 -0.39
N GLU A 382 22.43 -5.67 -0.79
CA GLU A 382 23.06 -6.80 -1.47
C GLU A 382 23.13 -8.06 -0.60
N GLY A 383 23.10 -7.91 0.73
CA GLY A 383 22.99 -9.05 1.65
C GLY A 383 21.60 -9.70 1.66
N VAL A 384 20.58 -9.04 1.08
CA VAL A 384 19.19 -9.52 1.02
C VAL A 384 18.96 -10.27 -0.29
N LEU A 385 18.91 -11.61 -0.23
CA LEU A 385 18.62 -12.43 -1.40
C LEU A 385 17.12 -12.42 -1.74
N GLY A 386 16.25 -12.42 -0.73
CA GLY A 386 14.82 -12.32 -0.94
C GLY A 386 14.00 -12.51 0.33
N ALA A 387 12.69 -12.28 0.20
CA ALA A 387 11.72 -12.60 1.23
C ALA A 387 10.44 -13.11 0.55
N GLU A 388 9.88 -14.19 1.09
CA GLU A 388 8.66 -14.81 0.57
C GLU A 388 7.70 -15.17 1.71
N MET A 389 6.41 -15.16 1.41
CA MET A 389 5.38 -15.58 2.34
C MET A 389 5.17 -17.09 2.22
N ARG A 390 5.28 -17.83 3.34
CA ARG A 390 4.84 -19.23 3.44
C ARG A 390 3.80 -19.35 4.55
N ASP A 391 2.54 -19.57 4.15
CA ASP A 391 1.39 -19.44 5.04
C ASP A 391 1.37 -18.05 5.72
N ASN A 392 1.60 -18.00 7.03
CA ASN A 392 1.70 -16.75 7.81
C ASN A 392 3.13 -16.48 8.31
N ILE A 393 4.15 -17.15 7.74
CA ILE A 393 5.56 -16.98 8.12
C ILE A 393 6.35 -16.37 6.97
N ALA A 394 6.96 -15.21 7.19
CA ALA A 394 7.86 -14.62 6.21
C ALA A 394 9.21 -15.35 6.27
N VAL A 395 9.59 -15.99 5.17
CA VAL A 395 10.90 -16.63 5.03
C VAL A 395 11.84 -15.61 4.39
N VAL A 396 12.81 -15.14 5.17
CA VAL A 396 13.81 -14.17 4.73
C VAL A 396 15.11 -14.88 4.46
N ASN A 397 15.66 -14.68 3.26
CA ASN A 397 16.91 -15.27 2.82
C ASN A 397 17.98 -14.20 2.67
N PHE A 398 19.08 -14.38 3.40
CA PHE A 398 20.27 -13.53 3.36
C PHE A 398 21.46 -14.26 2.70
N SER A 399 22.48 -13.52 2.27
CA SER A 399 23.68 -14.12 1.69
C SER A 399 24.61 -14.71 2.75
N ALA A 400 25.55 -15.55 2.33
CA ALA A 400 26.59 -16.05 3.22
C ALA A 400 27.47 -14.93 3.79
N GLU A 401 27.75 -13.88 3.01
CA GLU A 401 28.51 -12.71 3.48
C GLU A 401 27.78 -11.98 4.61
N MET A 402 26.47 -11.84 4.50
CA MET A 402 25.65 -11.28 5.56
C MET A 402 25.74 -12.11 6.85
N LEU A 403 25.72 -13.44 6.75
CA LEU A 403 25.91 -14.32 7.91
C LEU A 403 27.25 -14.02 8.61
N TYR A 404 28.34 -13.97 7.87
CA TYR A 404 29.67 -13.68 8.44
C TYR A 404 29.74 -12.32 9.12
N SER A 405 29.11 -11.29 8.54
CA SER A 405 29.05 -9.95 9.15
C SER A 405 28.22 -9.95 10.45
N LEU A 406 27.08 -10.67 10.47
CA LEU A 406 26.23 -10.80 11.66
C LEU A 406 26.90 -11.59 12.79
N GLU A 407 27.67 -12.64 12.48
CA GLU A 407 28.47 -13.40 13.47
C GLU A 407 29.51 -12.52 14.19
N GLY A 408 29.95 -11.43 13.53
CA GLY A 408 30.90 -10.46 14.08
C GLY A 408 30.27 -9.39 14.98
N MET A 409 28.94 -9.27 15.02
CA MET A 409 28.25 -8.22 15.78
C MET A 409 28.25 -8.47 17.29
N GLN A 410 28.12 -7.39 18.06
CA GLN A 410 27.88 -7.52 19.50
C GLN A 410 26.48 -8.09 19.76
N GLN A 411 26.31 -8.79 20.88
CA GLN A 411 25.06 -9.49 21.19
C GLN A 411 23.82 -8.59 21.19
N ASP A 412 23.91 -7.39 21.75
CA ASP A 412 22.78 -6.45 21.81
C ASP A 412 22.44 -5.88 20.41
N GLU A 413 23.45 -5.66 19.57
CA GLU A 413 23.25 -5.20 18.19
C GLU A 413 22.60 -6.29 17.34
N LEU A 414 23.08 -7.54 17.46
CA LEU A 414 22.52 -8.70 16.79
C LEU A 414 21.06 -8.94 17.20
N TYR A 415 20.77 -8.81 18.50
CA TYR A 415 19.40 -8.91 19.02
C TYR A 415 18.47 -7.88 18.36
N LEU A 416 18.91 -6.61 18.30
CA LEU A 416 18.11 -5.55 17.71
C LEU A 416 18.03 -5.67 16.18
N PHE A 417 19.02 -6.21 15.49
CA PHE A 417 18.91 -6.56 14.07
C PHE A 417 17.79 -7.58 13.83
N LEU A 418 17.82 -8.71 14.56
CA LEU A 418 16.82 -9.77 14.41
C LEU A 418 15.42 -9.22 14.63
N TYR A 419 15.20 -8.48 15.72
CA TYR A 419 13.88 -7.95 16.04
C TYR A 419 13.49 -6.70 15.23
N ALA A 420 14.43 -5.95 14.66
CA ALA A 420 14.13 -4.93 13.66
C ALA A 420 13.48 -5.56 12.44
N VAL A 421 14.08 -6.63 11.90
CA VAL A 421 13.52 -7.39 10.77
C VAL A 421 12.18 -8.02 11.15
N VAL A 422 12.11 -8.73 12.27
CA VAL A 422 10.88 -9.42 12.70
C VAL A 422 9.74 -8.44 12.93
N ASN A 423 9.95 -7.39 13.72
CA ASN A 423 8.90 -6.43 14.03
C ASN A 423 8.46 -5.67 12.78
N THR A 424 9.38 -5.32 11.88
CA THR A 424 9.06 -4.63 10.62
C THR A 424 8.17 -5.49 9.73
N LEU A 425 8.54 -6.75 9.47
CA LEU A 425 7.76 -7.61 8.58
C LEU A 425 6.41 -8.01 9.19
N CYS A 426 6.33 -8.13 10.52
CA CYS A 426 5.08 -8.46 11.21
C CYS A 426 4.13 -7.26 11.41
N GLU A 427 4.44 -6.06 10.87
CA GLU A 427 3.45 -4.99 10.74
C GLU A 427 2.42 -5.30 9.64
N ASP A 428 2.78 -6.14 8.67
CA ASP A 428 1.78 -6.76 7.80
C ASP A 428 1.00 -7.79 8.61
N GLU A 429 -0.31 -7.58 8.77
CA GLU A 429 -1.19 -8.44 9.57
C GLU A 429 -1.22 -9.90 9.06
N ALA A 430 -0.84 -10.15 7.81
CA ALA A 430 -0.71 -11.49 7.26
C ALA A 430 0.52 -12.25 7.79
N VAL A 431 1.55 -11.53 8.27
CA VAL A 431 2.83 -12.08 8.74
C VAL A 431 2.84 -12.19 10.26
N TRP A 432 2.87 -13.41 10.78
CA TRP A 432 2.87 -13.68 12.23
C TRP A 432 4.26 -13.87 12.82
N ALA A 433 5.20 -14.35 12.01
CA ALA A 433 6.57 -14.65 12.42
C ALA A 433 7.52 -14.61 11.22
N VAL A 434 8.82 -14.53 11.50
CA VAL A 434 9.88 -14.51 10.49
C VAL A 434 10.84 -15.68 10.69
N GLN A 435 11.05 -16.46 9.63
CA GLN A 435 12.10 -17.47 9.56
C GLN A 435 13.31 -16.88 8.83
N PHE A 436 14.48 -17.01 9.44
CA PHE A 436 15.75 -16.60 8.84
C PHE A 436 16.39 -17.78 8.13
N CYS A 437 16.84 -17.54 6.89
CA CYS A 437 17.63 -18.44 6.07
C CYS A 437 18.88 -17.71 5.56
N PHE A 438 19.93 -18.47 5.32
CA PHE A 438 21.16 -18.00 4.69
C PHE A 438 21.51 -18.91 3.53
N GLU A 439 21.62 -18.37 2.31
CA GLU A 439 21.78 -19.15 1.07
C GLU A 439 20.72 -20.25 0.91
N GLY A 440 19.49 -19.99 1.39
CA GLY A 440 18.36 -20.92 1.33
C GLY A 440 18.30 -21.94 2.47
N GLU A 441 19.30 -21.99 3.36
CA GLU A 441 19.37 -22.95 4.47
C GLU A 441 19.01 -22.28 5.81
N ILE A 442 18.28 -23.02 6.65
CA ILE A 442 18.04 -22.60 8.04
C ILE A 442 19.24 -23.01 8.88
N ILE A 443 19.77 -22.08 9.67
CA ILE A 443 20.81 -22.37 10.67
C ILE A 443 20.18 -22.49 12.05
N ASP A 444 20.76 -23.34 12.90
CA ASP A 444 20.21 -23.59 14.24
C ASP A 444 20.42 -22.39 15.18
N GLU A 445 21.60 -21.77 15.15
CA GLU A 445 22.02 -20.73 16.08
C GLU A 445 22.81 -19.61 15.37
N LEU A 446 22.60 -18.38 15.82
CA LEU A 446 23.41 -17.21 15.48
C LEU A 446 23.76 -16.47 16.77
N GLY A 447 25.04 -16.53 17.16
CA GLY A 447 25.48 -16.09 18.48
C GLY A 447 24.83 -16.91 19.59
N ILE A 448 23.99 -16.30 20.42
CA ILE A 448 23.21 -16.98 21.47
C ILE A 448 21.74 -17.23 21.08
N PHE A 449 21.34 -16.80 19.89
CA PHE A 449 19.95 -16.84 19.45
C PHE A 449 19.70 -18.11 18.64
N SER A 450 18.64 -18.84 19.01
CA SER A 450 18.16 -19.98 18.22
C SER A 450 17.37 -19.46 17.02
N LEU A 451 17.78 -19.84 15.80
CA LEU A 451 17.11 -19.53 14.54
C LEU A 451 16.46 -20.76 13.88
N ALA A 452 16.57 -21.94 14.51
CA ALA A 452 15.92 -23.18 14.05
C ALA A 452 14.39 -23.08 13.90
N MET A 453 13.75 -22.11 14.56
CA MET A 453 12.32 -21.86 14.51
C MET A 453 12.03 -20.39 14.17
N PRO A 454 10.87 -20.08 13.55
CA PRO A 454 10.48 -18.71 13.26
C PRO A 454 10.41 -17.86 14.54
N LEU A 455 10.88 -16.62 14.43
CA LEU A 455 10.83 -15.63 15.50
C LEU A 455 9.54 -14.82 15.40
N TYR A 456 8.87 -14.65 16.55
CA TYR A 456 7.68 -13.82 16.68
C TYR A 456 8.05 -12.38 17.06
N PRO A 457 7.23 -11.38 16.71
CA PRO A 457 7.53 -9.99 17.01
C PRO A 457 7.61 -9.76 18.52
N ASN A 458 8.58 -8.94 18.93
CA ASN A 458 8.73 -8.51 20.31
C ASN A 458 8.28 -7.06 20.44
N ILE A 459 6.97 -6.90 20.65
CA ILE A 459 6.31 -5.59 20.76
C ILE A 459 6.82 -4.79 21.97
N GLY A 460 7.35 -5.46 23.00
CA GLY A 460 7.93 -4.82 24.17
C GLY A 460 9.23 -4.05 23.88
N LEU A 461 9.85 -4.28 22.71
CA LEU A 461 11.00 -3.51 22.25
C LEU A 461 10.61 -2.25 21.49
N ALA A 462 9.38 -2.13 20.97
CA ALA A 462 8.96 -0.97 20.20
C ALA A 462 8.62 0.22 21.11
N GLN A 463 9.13 1.43 20.80
CA GLN A 463 8.78 2.68 21.47
C GLN A 463 8.38 3.79 20.51
#